data_AF-A0A6G1HDD0-F1
#
_entry.id   AF-A0A6G1HDD0-F1
#
_cell.length_a   1.000
_cell.length_b   1.000
_cell.length_c   1.000
_cell.angle_alpha   90.00
_cell.angle_beta   90.00
_cell.angle_gamma   90.00
#
_symmetry.space_group_name_H-M   'P 1'
#
loop_
_entity.id
_entity.type
_entity.pdbx_description
1 polymer ?
#
loop_
_entity_poly.entity_id
_entity_poly.type
_entity_poly.pdbx_seq_one_letter_code
_entity_poly.pdbx_strand_id
1 'polypeptide(L)'
;MAPRIETTVTYEDLAAVEHHLDDVDGQILRHEYLLQKPILDRRSELVANIPNFWPLVFEGAPSAIEEEIEPSDSHVFADALVDFSVDRFDVDNEPKSYSLKFTFKANEWFDDEVLEKKFHYRTNCSGARYHVSEPVEIHWKPGKDLTGGLLDSATALFDARQRRSLFSTTTIKSQADMDEKVEMKNKVMQLAEYEALIHKLEFSDPGYRSFFLLFGFVSHYRYVTAEEHAGALAEHKKAQDQQENPIWALEAERDLDEQEIEICDGGEELGYKLANDLWPHAIKYFTAAQENDTDDDDDTEDDSESSAMDEDDDSDEEEGKKVDIRSLVQGKRKKSESLHQNGDGSPAKARKMNGK
;
A
#
# COMPACT_ATOMS: atom_id res chain seq x y z
N MET A 1 29.63 -47.66 2.80
CA MET A 1 28.22 -47.35 2.48
C MET A 1 27.58 -46.85 3.76
N ALA A 2 27.27 -45.56 3.86
CA ALA A 2 26.48 -45.06 4.97
C ALA A 2 25.05 -45.64 4.88
N PRO A 3 24.43 -46.04 6.01
CA PRO A 3 23.06 -46.54 5.99
C PRO A 3 22.14 -45.43 5.49
N ARG A 4 21.35 -45.72 4.46
CA ARG A 4 20.25 -44.84 4.05
C ARG A 4 19.27 -44.78 5.21
N ILE A 5 19.06 -43.58 5.75
CA ILE A 5 18.01 -43.35 6.73
C ILE A 5 16.70 -43.49 5.94
N GLU A 6 15.99 -44.61 6.11
CA GLU A 6 14.65 -44.79 5.56
C GLU A 6 13.68 -43.96 6.40
N THR A 7 13.38 -42.75 5.94
CA THR A 7 12.35 -41.91 6.53
C THR A 7 10.98 -42.41 6.09
N THR A 8 10.10 -42.68 7.05
CA THR A 8 8.70 -43.08 6.82
C THR A 8 7.77 -41.90 6.55
N VAL A 9 8.28 -40.67 6.69
CA VAL A 9 7.54 -39.42 6.45
C VAL A 9 7.66 -39.06 4.98
N THR A 10 6.54 -38.74 4.36
CA THR A 10 6.47 -38.28 2.97
C THR A 10 6.40 -36.75 2.91
N TYR A 11 6.73 -36.16 1.75
CA TYR A 11 6.48 -34.72 1.53
C TYR A 11 4.99 -34.37 1.61
N GLU A 12 4.11 -35.33 1.31
CA GLU A 12 2.66 -35.20 1.39
C GLU A 12 2.20 -35.02 2.83
N ASP A 13 2.78 -35.79 3.77
CA ASP A 13 2.50 -35.62 5.20
C ASP A 13 2.88 -34.22 5.69
N LEU A 14 4.00 -33.68 5.21
CA LEU A 14 4.44 -32.33 5.56
C LEU A 14 3.52 -31.26 4.93
N ALA A 15 3.19 -31.41 3.65
CA ALA A 15 2.24 -30.57 2.93
C ALA A 15 0.87 -30.48 3.62
N ALA A 16 0.34 -31.60 4.09
CA ALA A 16 -0.93 -31.64 4.81
C ALA A 16 -0.86 -30.90 6.15
N VAL A 17 0.28 -31.01 6.86
CA VAL A 17 0.51 -30.24 8.10
C VAL A 17 0.56 -28.75 7.82
N GLU A 18 1.30 -28.30 6.82
CA GLU A 18 1.38 -26.88 6.43
C GLU A 18 0.00 -26.33 6.07
N HIS A 19 -0.81 -27.07 5.30
CA HIS A 19 -2.18 -26.64 5.00
C HIS A 19 -3.04 -26.49 6.26
N HIS A 20 -2.94 -27.43 7.20
CA HIS A 20 -3.67 -27.34 8.47
C HIS A 20 -3.21 -26.13 9.31
N LEU A 21 -1.92 -25.78 9.28
CA LEU A 21 -1.42 -24.58 9.93
C LEU A 21 -2.01 -23.33 9.29
N ASP A 22 -2.03 -23.25 7.96
CA ASP A 22 -2.65 -22.16 7.21
C ASP A 22 -4.14 -21.96 7.56
N ASP A 23 -4.90 -23.07 7.69
CA ASP A 23 -6.31 -23.04 8.09
C ASP A 23 -6.49 -22.50 9.52
N VAL A 24 -5.59 -22.87 10.43
CA VAL A 24 -5.60 -22.39 11.83
C VAL A 24 -5.23 -20.91 11.88
N ASP A 25 -4.23 -20.48 11.12
CA ASP A 25 -3.81 -19.07 11.05
C ASP A 25 -4.94 -18.19 10.51
N GLY A 26 -5.70 -18.67 9.51
CA GLY A 26 -6.90 -17.99 9.04
C GLY A 26 -7.97 -17.84 10.14
N GLN A 27 -8.19 -18.89 10.94
CA GLN A 27 -9.14 -18.83 12.07
C GLN A 27 -8.68 -17.87 13.17
N ILE A 28 -7.37 -17.86 13.49
CA ILE A 28 -6.78 -16.93 14.45
C ILE A 28 -7.00 -15.50 13.96
N LEU A 29 -6.64 -15.20 12.72
CA LEU A 29 -6.79 -13.87 12.13
C LEU A 29 -8.24 -13.39 12.13
N ARG A 30 -9.20 -14.28 11.80
CA ARG A 30 -10.63 -13.96 11.88
C ARG A 30 -11.05 -13.61 13.31
N HIS A 31 -10.65 -14.41 14.30
CA HIS A 31 -11.00 -14.15 15.69
C HIS A 31 -10.38 -12.86 16.21
N GLU A 32 -9.11 -12.63 15.89
CA GLU A 32 -8.39 -11.40 16.20
C GLU A 32 -9.10 -10.17 15.63
N TYR A 33 -9.41 -10.18 14.33
CA TYR A 33 -10.10 -9.07 13.67
C TYR A 33 -11.45 -8.77 14.33
N LEU A 34 -12.25 -9.80 14.64
CA LEU A 34 -13.56 -9.61 15.28
C LEU A 34 -13.45 -8.96 16.68
N LEU A 35 -12.40 -9.28 17.43
CA LEU A 35 -12.15 -8.67 18.74
C LEU A 35 -11.60 -7.24 18.62
N GLN A 36 -10.73 -7.00 17.64
CA GLN A 36 -10.10 -5.70 17.41
C GLN A 36 -11.07 -4.69 16.78
N LYS A 37 -11.98 -5.13 15.90
CA LYS A 37 -12.88 -4.25 15.15
C LYS A 37 -13.59 -3.20 16.01
N PRO A 38 -14.34 -3.54 17.09
CA PRO A 38 -15.01 -2.52 17.89
C PRO A 38 -14.04 -1.57 18.61
N ILE A 39 -12.80 -2.00 18.88
CA ILE A 39 -11.75 -1.16 19.47
C ILE A 39 -11.21 -0.18 18.42
N LEU A 40 -10.98 -0.65 17.20
CA LEU A 40 -10.53 0.16 16.07
C LEU A 40 -11.61 1.14 15.61
N ASP A 41 -12.88 0.74 15.59
CA ASP A 41 -14.00 1.63 15.30
C ASP A 41 -14.03 2.81 16.30
N ARG A 42 -13.91 2.51 17.60
CA ARG A 42 -13.80 3.55 18.65
C ARG A 42 -12.55 4.42 18.49
N ARG A 43 -11.43 3.84 18.08
CA ARG A 43 -10.22 4.60 17.78
C ARG A 43 -10.45 5.58 16.64
N SER A 44 -11.08 5.14 15.54
CA SER A 44 -11.39 6.00 14.40
C SER A 44 -12.26 7.19 14.79
N GLU A 45 -13.25 6.99 15.66
CA GLU A 45 -14.06 8.10 16.21
C GLU A 45 -13.21 9.12 17.00
N LEU A 46 -12.22 8.66 17.76
CA LEU A 46 -11.34 9.53 18.54
C LEU A 46 -10.35 10.29 17.65
N VAL A 47 -9.67 9.58 16.75
CA VAL A 47 -8.60 10.17 15.92
C VAL A 47 -9.15 11.13 14.85
N ALA A 48 -10.42 10.98 14.44
CA ALA A 48 -11.08 11.93 13.55
C ALA A 48 -11.19 13.34 14.14
N ASN A 49 -11.10 13.50 15.47
CA ASN A 49 -11.08 14.79 16.14
C ASN A 49 -9.67 15.39 16.28
N ILE A 50 -8.63 14.69 15.83
CA ILE A 50 -7.23 15.13 15.90
C ILE A 50 -6.84 15.67 14.52
N PRO A 51 -6.59 16.98 14.37
CA PRO A 51 -6.16 17.56 13.11
C PRO A 51 -4.85 16.94 12.61
N ASN A 52 -4.79 16.63 11.31
CA ASN A 52 -3.61 16.08 10.64
C ASN A 52 -3.09 14.78 11.26
N PHE A 53 -3.95 14.00 11.93
CA PHE A 53 -3.56 12.72 12.52
C PHE A 53 -2.90 11.80 11.49
N TRP A 54 -3.59 11.48 10.38
CA TRP A 54 -3.06 10.56 9.37
C TRP A 54 -1.81 11.06 8.66
N PRO A 55 -1.73 12.33 8.20
CA PRO A 55 -0.47 12.87 7.66
C PRO A 55 0.73 12.66 8.59
N LEU A 56 0.56 12.94 9.89
CA LEU A 56 1.62 12.75 10.90
C LEU A 56 1.92 11.26 11.16
N VAL A 57 0.93 10.37 11.03
CA VAL A 57 1.14 8.92 11.07
C VAL A 57 2.00 8.43 9.91
N PHE A 58 1.75 8.94 8.70
CA PHE A 58 2.54 8.60 7.52
C PHE A 58 3.96 9.19 7.58
N GLU A 59 4.14 10.35 8.20
CA GLU A 59 5.46 10.94 8.48
C GLU A 59 6.26 10.12 9.49
N GLY A 60 5.61 9.64 10.56
CA GLY A 60 6.20 8.75 11.55
C GLY A 60 6.22 7.27 11.14
N ALA A 61 5.94 6.95 9.87
CA ALA A 61 5.85 5.57 9.42
C ALA A 61 7.22 4.86 9.46
N PRO A 62 7.26 3.52 9.53
CA PRO A 62 8.51 2.77 9.38
C PRO A 62 9.21 3.07 8.05
N SER A 63 10.54 2.96 8.00
CA SER A 63 11.35 3.25 6.80
C SER A 63 10.83 2.52 5.55
N ALA A 64 10.38 1.29 5.74
CA ALA A 64 9.75 0.45 4.74
C ALA A 64 8.48 1.01 4.06
N ILE A 65 7.84 2.02 4.63
CA ILE A 65 6.71 2.77 4.04
C ILE A 65 7.18 4.15 3.62
N GLU A 66 8.01 4.79 4.44
CA GLU A 66 8.57 6.11 4.19
C GLU A 66 9.37 6.18 2.87
N GLU A 67 10.15 5.14 2.56
CA GLU A 67 10.94 5.02 1.32
C GLU A 67 10.07 4.99 0.05
N GLU A 68 8.77 4.69 0.18
CA GLU A 68 7.80 4.64 -0.92
C GLU A 68 6.98 5.94 -1.04
N ILE A 69 7.28 6.96 -0.24
CA ILE A 69 6.56 8.24 -0.23
C ILE A 69 7.50 9.36 -0.67
N GLU A 70 7.28 9.87 -1.88
CA GLU A 70 8.04 10.99 -2.40
C GLU A 70 7.61 12.33 -1.75
N PRO A 71 8.47 13.36 -1.76
CA PRO A 71 8.11 14.70 -1.33
C PRO A 71 6.81 15.21 -1.97
N SER A 72 6.53 14.88 -3.24
CA SER A 72 5.28 15.26 -3.89
C SER A 72 4.05 14.59 -3.29
N ASP A 73 4.16 13.33 -2.88
CA ASP A 73 3.06 12.57 -2.26
C ASP A 73 2.80 13.07 -0.84
N SER A 74 3.87 13.35 -0.11
CA SER A 74 3.86 14.01 1.20
C SER A 74 3.06 15.31 1.21
N HIS A 75 3.15 16.12 0.15
CA HIS A 75 2.31 17.32 0.02
C HIS A 75 0.83 16.97 -0.11
N VAL A 76 0.47 15.93 -0.87
CA VAL A 76 -0.92 15.48 -0.97
C VAL A 76 -1.42 15.00 0.38
N PHE A 77 -0.62 14.22 1.10
CA PHE A 77 -1.00 13.74 2.43
C PHE A 77 -1.19 14.90 3.41
N ALA A 78 -0.19 15.77 3.56
CA ALA A 78 -0.26 16.95 4.43
C ALA A 78 -1.48 17.83 4.14
N ASP A 79 -1.82 17.99 2.86
CA ASP A 79 -2.81 18.96 2.43
C ASP A 79 -4.21 18.41 2.36
N ALA A 80 -4.38 17.15 1.94
CA ALA A 80 -5.66 16.60 1.50
C ALA A 80 -6.10 15.35 2.26
N LEU A 81 -5.20 14.55 2.83
CA LEU A 81 -5.56 13.29 3.51
C LEU A 81 -6.33 13.59 4.80
N VAL A 82 -7.56 13.08 4.88
CA VAL A 82 -8.47 13.25 6.01
C VAL A 82 -8.54 11.99 6.85
N ASP A 83 -8.67 10.84 6.19
CA ASP A 83 -8.80 9.56 6.86
C ASP A 83 -8.07 8.47 6.07
N PHE A 84 -7.54 7.49 6.80
CA PHE A 84 -7.08 6.23 6.24
C PHE A 84 -7.77 5.14 7.03
N SER A 85 -8.25 4.07 6.39
CA SER A 85 -8.88 2.95 7.08
C SER A 85 -8.62 1.64 6.36
N VAL A 86 -8.68 0.54 7.12
CA VAL A 86 -8.48 -0.81 6.59
C VAL A 86 -9.65 -1.69 7.01
N ASP A 87 -10.23 -2.38 6.04
CA ASP A 87 -11.31 -3.32 6.27
C ASP A 87 -10.98 -4.71 5.73
N ARG A 88 -11.37 -5.76 6.45
CA ARG A 88 -11.26 -7.16 5.99
C ARG A 88 -12.60 -7.60 5.43
N PHE A 89 -12.87 -7.20 4.18
CA PHE A 89 -14.18 -7.32 3.55
C PHE A 89 -14.68 -8.76 3.36
N ASP A 90 -13.80 -9.76 3.41
CA ASP A 90 -14.13 -11.18 3.26
C ASP A 90 -13.65 -12.04 4.45
N VAL A 91 -13.76 -11.49 5.68
CA VAL A 91 -13.27 -12.15 6.90
C VAL A 91 -13.81 -13.57 7.14
N ASP A 92 -15.00 -13.88 6.61
CA ASP A 92 -15.64 -15.17 6.83
C ASP A 92 -15.09 -16.29 5.95
N ASN A 93 -14.62 -15.97 4.73
CA ASN A 93 -14.10 -16.95 3.78
C ASN A 93 -12.59 -16.82 3.60
N GLU A 94 -12.08 -15.60 3.47
CA GLU A 94 -10.68 -15.32 3.19
C GLU A 94 -10.18 -14.14 4.06
N PRO A 95 -9.87 -14.38 5.35
CA PRO A 95 -9.53 -13.34 6.32
C PRO A 95 -8.23 -12.61 6.01
N LYS A 96 -7.37 -13.18 5.15
CA LYS A 96 -6.15 -12.53 4.67
C LYS A 96 -6.46 -11.43 3.63
N SER A 97 -7.67 -11.36 3.07
CA SER A 97 -8.10 -10.29 2.16
C SER A 97 -8.46 -9.01 2.91
N TYR A 98 -8.05 -7.85 2.38
CA TYR A 98 -8.30 -6.53 2.99
C TYR A 98 -8.43 -5.42 1.95
N SER A 99 -9.05 -4.31 2.32
CA SER A 99 -9.07 -3.08 1.53
C SER A 99 -8.40 -1.94 2.29
N LEU A 100 -7.67 -1.12 1.54
CA LEU A 100 -7.05 0.12 2.00
C LEU A 100 -7.90 1.28 1.48
N LYS A 101 -8.42 2.11 2.37
CA LYS A 101 -9.32 3.20 2.01
C LYS A 101 -8.75 4.52 2.48
N PHE A 102 -8.43 5.38 1.52
CA PHE A 102 -7.91 6.73 1.73
C PHE A 102 -9.03 7.72 1.44
N THR A 103 -9.33 8.60 2.39
CA THR A 103 -10.33 9.65 2.24
C THR A 103 -9.63 10.99 2.19
N PHE A 104 -9.90 11.75 1.13
CA PHE A 104 -9.33 13.05 0.86
C PHE A 104 -10.44 14.11 0.85
N LYS A 105 -10.12 15.30 1.35
CA LYS A 105 -10.96 16.47 1.07
C LYS A 105 -10.68 16.99 -0.35
N ALA A 106 -11.55 17.86 -0.83
CA ALA A 106 -11.34 18.58 -2.09
C ALA A 106 -9.93 19.22 -2.12
N ASN A 107 -9.18 18.89 -3.16
CA ASN A 107 -7.75 19.21 -3.27
C ASN A 107 -7.37 19.63 -4.70
N GLU A 108 -6.10 19.97 -4.93
CA GLU A 108 -5.61 20.48 -6.21
C GLU A 108 -5.11 19.41 -7.17
N TRP A 109 -5.01 18.14 -6.73
CA TRP A 109 -4.37 17.07 -7.49
C TRP A 109 -5.35 16.18 -8.24
N PHE A 110 -6.44 15.77 -7.62
CA PHE A 110 -7.44 14.89 -8.20
C PHE A 110 -8.85 15.23 -7.69
N ASP A 111 -9.87 14.64 -8.33
CA ASP A 111 -11.28 14.86 -7.98
C ASP A 111 -11.85 13.80 -7.02
N ASP A 112 -11.15 12.69 -6.81
CA ASP A 112 -11.58 11.60 -5.94
C ASP A 112 -11.61 11.99 -4.45
N GLU A 113 -12.77 11.81 -3.80
CA GLU A 113 -12.90 11.93 -2.35
C GLU A 113 -12.39 10.68 -1.63
N VAL A 114 -12.53 9.51 -2.26
CA VAL A 114 -12.18 8.23 -1.66
C VAL A 114 -11.46 7.37 -2.69
N LEU A 115 -10.23 6.95 -2.36
CA LEU A 115 -9.49 5.94 -3.09
C LEU A 115 -9.49 4.64 -2.27
N GLU A 116 -10.14 3.60 -2.77
CA GLU A 116 -10.18 2.28 -2.14
C GLU A 116 -9.45 1.26 -3.01
N LYS A 117 -8.40 0.64 -2.46
CA LYS A 117 -7.69 -0.47 -3.11
C LYS A 117 -7.89 -1.78 -2.37
N LYS A 118 -8.31 -2.81 -3.08
CA LYS A 118 -8.62 -4.13 -2.51
C LYS A 118 -7.50 -5.13 -2.82
N PHE A 119 -7.04 -5.82 -1.79
CA PHE A 119 -6.10 -6.92 -1.87
C PHE A 119 -6.86 -8.21 -1.58
N HIS A 120 -6.99 -9.05 -2.60
CA HIS A 120 -7.60 -10.36 -2.50
C HIS A 120 -6.49 -11.39 -2.28
N TYR A 121 -6.54 -12.11 -1.17
CA TYR A 121 -5.67 -13.28 -1.00
C TYR A 121 -6.24 -14.42 -1.84
N ARG A 122 -5.53 -14.84 -2.89
CA ARG A 122 -6.03 -15.85 -3.84
C ARG A 122 -5.06 -17.02 -3.95
N THR A 123 -5.64 -18.20 -4.11
CA THR A 123 -4.95 -19.46 -4.40
C THR A 123 -4.97 -19.70 -5.90
N ASN A 124 -3.82 -19.92 -6.51
CA ASN A 124 -3.74 -20.32 -7.91
C ASN A 124 -3.95 -21.84 -8.09
N CYS A 125 -3.97 -22.30 -9.34
CA CYS A 125 -4.10 -23.73 -9.65
C CYS A 125 -2.96 -24.62 -9.13
N SER A 126 -1.76 -24.07 -8.94
CA SER A 126 -0.61 -24.79 -8.38
C SER A 126 -0.53 -24.73 -6.85
N GLY A 127 -1.58 -24.22 -6.18
CA GLY A 127 -1.67 -24.17 -4.72
C GLY A 127 -0.92 -23.01 -4.06
N ALA A 128 -0.18 -22.18 -4.82
CA ALA A 128 0.44 -20.98 -4.29
C ALA A 128 -0.63 -19.93 -3.93
N ARG A 129 -0.40 -19.23 -2.82
CA ARG A 129 -1.34 -18.25 -2.25
C ARG A 129 -0.61 -16.93 -2.00
N TYR A 130 -1.14 -15.85 -2.55
CA TYR A 130 -0.57 -14.50 -2.41
C TYR A 130 -1.66 -13.45 -2.65
N HIS A 131 -1.35 -12.19 -2.39
CA HIS A 131 -2.28 -11.10 -2.64
C HIS A 131 -2.26 -10.69 -4.11
N VAL A 132 -3.45 -10.52 -4.67
CA VAL A 132 -3.67 -9.86 -5.95
C VAL A 132 -4.59 -8.67 -5.77
N SER A 133 -4.43 -7.68 -6.62
CA SER A 133 -5.23 -6.47 -6.64
C SER A 133 -5.62 -6.11 -8.07
N GLU A 134 -6.45 -5.09 -8.19
CA GLU A 134 -6.90 -4.55 -9.46
C GLU A 134 -6.51 -3.07 -9.49
N PRO A 135 -6.15 -2.51 -10.66
CA PRO A 135 -5.83 -1.10 -10.76
C PRO A 135 -7.02 -0.24 -10.36
N VAL A 136 -6.75 0.85 -9.65
CA VAL A 136 -7.75 1.84 -9.25
C VAL A 136 -7.43 3.12 -9.99
N GLU A 137 -8.38 3.58 -10.81
CA GLU A 137 -8.25 4.84 -11.54
C GLU A 137 -8.25 6.02 -10.56
N ILE A 138 -7.34 6.98 -10.79
CA ILE A 138 -7.30 8.26 -10.08
C ILE A 138 -7.60 9.35 -11.10
N HIS A 139 -8.61 10.17 -10.82
CA HIS A 139 -9.05 11.27 -11.69
C HIS A 139 -8.17 12.50 -11.47
N TRP A 140 -6.93 12.42 -11.98
CA TRP A 140 -5.96 13.50 -11.90
C TRP A 140 -6.43 14.76 -12.61
N LYS A 141 -6.17 15.91 -11.98
CA LYS A 141 -6.37 17.23 -12.57
C LYS A 141 -5.28 17.52 -13.61
N PRO A 142 -5.53 18.43 -14.57
CA PRO A 142 -4.57 18.71 -15.64
C PRO A 142 -3.18 19.09 -15.10
N GLY A 143 -2.17 18.28 -15.45
CA GLY A 143 -0.77 18.49 -15.06
C GLY A 143 -0.45 18.19 -13.60
N LYS A 144 -1.31 17.41 -12.91
CA LYS A 144 -1.14 17.06 -11.49
C LYS A 144 -0.95 15.57 -11.23
N ASP A 145 -0.84 14.78 -12.29
CA ASP A 145 -0.57 13.35 -12.22
C ASP A 145 0.83 13.10 -11.66
N LEU A 146 0.87 12.53 -10.46
CA LEU A 146 2.11 12.14 -9.77
C LEU A 146 2.66 10.79 -10.24
N THR A 147 1.90 10.05 -11.06
CA THR A 147 2.31 8.73 -11.57
C THR A 147 2.97 8.81 -12.96
N GLY A 148 3.06 10.01 -13.54
CA GLY A 148 3.64 10.19 -14.88
C GLY A 148 2.89 9.45 -15.99
N GLY A 149 1.61 9.14 -15.79
CA GLY A 149 0.77 8.37 -16.69
C GLY A 149 1.08 6.86 -16.70
N LEU A 150 1.87 6.36 -15.74
CA LEU A 150 2.09 4.92 -15.56
C LEU A 150 0.82 4.23 -15.08
N LEU A 151 0.08 4.85 -14.15
CA LEU A 151 -1.16 4.30 -13.62
C LEU A 151 -2.22 4.09 -14.73
N ASP A 152 -2.42 5.09 -15.59
CA ASP A 152 -3.32 4.98 -16.75
C ASP A 152 -2.91 3.83 -17.69
N SER A 153 -1.61 3.60 -17.84
CA SER A 153 -1.07 2.58 -18.74
C SER A 153 -1.23 1.17 -18.16
N ALA A 154 -0.98 1.01 -16.86
CA ALA A 154 -1.22 -0.22 -16.13
C ALA A 154 -2.72 -0.59 -16.14
N THR A 155 -3.58 0.40 -15.89
CA THR A 155 -5.04 0.24 -15.96
C THR A 155 -5.48 -0.17 -17.37
N ALA A 156 -4.98 0.51 -18.41
CA ALA A 156 -5.29 0.16 -19.80
C ALA A 156 -4.83 -1.26 -20.18
N LEU A 157 -3.66 -1.70 -19.72
CA LEU A 157 -3.16 -3.07 -19.93
C LEU A 157 -4.05 -4.09 -19.21
N PHE A 158 -4.40 -3.84 -17.95
CA PHE A 158 -5.28 -4.71 -17.19
C PHE A 158 -6.66 -4.85 -17.86
N ASP A 159 -7.26 -3.74 -18.27
CA ASP A 159 -8.53 -3.72 -19.00
C ASP A 159 -8.45 -4.46 -20.34
N ALA A 160 -7.33 -4.31 -21.06
CA ALA A 160 -7.12 -5.00 -22.33
C ALA A 160 -7.01 -6.52 -22.12
N ARG A 161 -6.32 -6.96 -21.06
CA ARG A 161 -6.25 -8.37 -20.66
C ARG A 161 -7.62 -8.90 -20.27
N GLN A 162 -8.38 -8.15 -19.48
CA GLN A 162 -9.73 -8.55 -19.06
C GLN A 162 -10.69 -8.64 -20.24
N ARG A 163 -10.75 -7.62 -21.10
CA ARG A 163 -11.63 -7.59 -22.30
C ARG A 163 -11.35 -8.74 -23.27
N ARG A 164 -10.10 -9.22 -23.33
CA ARG A 164 -9.65 -10.31 -24.20
C ARG A 164 -9.56 -11.66 -23.49
N SER A 165 -9.91 -11.72 -22.20
CA SER A 165 -9.79 -12.91 -21.34
C SER A 165 -8.38 -13.53 -21.39
N LEU A 166 -7.35 -12.67 -21.31
CA LEU A 166 -5.94 -13.05 -21.34
C LEU A 166 -5.34 -13.19 -19.93
N PHE A 167 -6.12 -13.74 -19.01
CA PHE A 167 -5.62 -14.21 -17.72
C PHE A 167 -5.42 -15.71 -17.82
N SER A 168 -4.20 -16.18 -17.55
CA SER A 168 -3.93 -17.62 -17.51
C SER A 168 -4.81 -18.23 -16.42
N THR A 169 -5.65 -19.20 -16.78
CA THR A 169 -6.44 -19.99 -15.83
C THR A 169 -6.14 -21.48 -15.96
N THR A 170 -5.20 -21.83 -16.84
CA THR A 170 -4.89 -23.21 -17.20
C THR A 170 -4.02 -23.87 -16.15
N THR A 171 -4.54 -24.93 -15.52
CA THR A 171 -3.74 -25.86 -14.73
C THR A 171 -2.85 -26.66 -15.68
N ILE A 172 -1.54 -26.61 -15.48
CA ILE A 172 -0.58 -27.33 -16.34
C ILE A 172 -0.58 -28.82 -15.98
N LYS A 173 -1.36 -29.64 -16.69
CA LYS A 173 -1.39 -31.11 -16.50
C LYS A 173 -0.64 -31.86 -17.60
N SER A 174 -0.32 -31.18 -18.70
CA SER A 174 0.29 -31.74 -19.89
C SER A 174 1.20 -30.74 -20.60
N GLN A 175 1.99 -31.22 -21.57
CA GLN A 175 2.78 -30.34 -22.42
C GLN A 175 1.89 -29.41 -23.28
N ALA A 176 0.69 -29.84 -23.64
CA ALA A 176 -0.24 -28.99 -24.39
C ALA A 176 -0.70 -27.78 -23.55
N ASP A 177 -0.89 -27.96 -22.24
CA ASP A 177 -1.28 -26.88 -21.33
C ASP A 177 -0.15 -25.86 -21.14
N MET A 178 1.11 -26.33 -21.11
CA MET A 178 2.29 -25.44 -21.15
C MET A 178 2.31 -24.60 -22.43
N ASP A 179 2.07 -25.23 -23.58
CA ASP A 179 2.12 -24.56 -24.88
C ASP A 179 1.00 -23.49 -24.98
N GLU A 180 -0.19 -23.78 -24.46
CA GLU A 180 -1.31 -22.82 -24.36
C GLU A 180 -0.97 -21.63 -23.46
N LYS A 181 -0.34 -21.88 -22.30
CA LYS A 181 0.11 -20.84 -21.37
C LYS A 181 1.13 -19.90 -22.02
N VAL A 182 2.11 -20.47 -22.75
CA VAL A 182 3.11 -19.70 -23.51
C VAL A 182 2.44 -18.90 -24.63
N GLU A 183 1.45 -19.47 -25.33
CA GLU A 183 0.69 -18.75 -26.36
C GLU A 183 -0.07 -17.55 -25.76
N MET A 184 -0.71 -17.71 -24.61
CA MET A 184 -1.37 -16.62 -23.90
C MET A 184 -0.39 -15.52 -23.50
N LYS A 185 0.77 -15.88 -22.92
CA LYS A 185 1.82 -14.91 -22.58
C LYS A 185 2.28 -14.11 -23.80
N ASN A 186 2.51 -14.79 -24.93
CA ASN A 186 2.86 -14.14 -26.19
C ASN A 186 1.77 -13.20 -26.71
N LYS A 187 0.49 -13.55 -26.54
CA LYS A 187 -0.65 -12.68 -26.90
C LYS A 187 -0.69 -11.42 -26.04
N VAL A 188 -0.37 -11.52 -24.75
CA VAL A 188 -0.26 -10.36 -23.84
C VAL A 188 0.90 -9.46 -24.27
N MET A 189 2.06 -10.04 -24.59
CA MET A 189 3.23 -9.27 -25.05
C MET A 189 3.01 -8.54 -26.38
N GLN A 190 2.07 -9.01 -27.21
CA GLN A 190 1.70 -8.38 -28.49
C GLN A 190 0.61 -7.30 -28.33
N LEU A 191 0.15 -7.01 -27.12
CA LEU A 191 -0.80 -5.93 -26.88
C LEU A 191 -0.10 -4.57 -27.06
N ALA A 192 -0.76 -3.64 -27.74
CA ALA A 192 -0.24 -2.28 -27.87
C ALA A 192 -0.12 -1.60 -26.50
N GLU A 193 -1.03 -1.91 -25.58
CA GLU A 193 -1.02 -1.45 -24.20
C GLU A 193 0.20 -1.97 -23.42
N TYR A 194 0.67 -3.18 -23.73
CA TYR A 194 1.86 -3.79 -23.12
C TYR A 194 3.15 -3.09 -23.59
N GLU A 195 3.28 -2.89 -24.90
CA GLU A 195 4.41 -2.15 -25.48
C GLU A 195 4.45 -0.70 -24.98
N ALA A 196 3.29 -0.05 -24.86
CA ALA A 196 3.18 1.31 -24.33
C ALA A 196 3.62 1.41 -22.86
N LEU A 197 3.27 0.42 -22.03
CA LEU A 197 3.68 0.37 -20.64
C LEU A 197 5.19 0.18 -20.49
N ILE A 198 5.79 -0.76 -21.24
CA ILE A 198 7.24 -0.97 -21.23
C ILE A 198 7.98 0.29 -21.67
N HIS A 199 7.56 0.90 -22.78
CA HIS A 199 8.21 2.10 -23.28
C HIS A 199 8.13 3.25 -22.26
N LYS A 200 7.02 3.36 -21.51
CA LYS A 200 6.92 4.34 -20.43
C LYS A 200 7.81 3.99 -19.25
N LEU A 201 7.88 2.73 -18.83
CA LEU A 201 8.76 2.29 -17.74
C LEU A 201 10.24 2.52 -18.07
N GLU A 202 10.67 2.26 -19.31
CA GLU A 202 12.04 2.48 -19.76
C GLU A 202 12.45 3.96 -19.80
N PHE A 203 11.49 4.86 -20.04
CA PHE A 203 11.73 6.31 -20.09
C PHE A 203 11.46 7.01 -18.75
N SER A 204 10.78 6.33 -17.83
CA SER A 204 10.53 6.85 -16.48
C SER A 204 11.82 6.83 -15.68
N ASP A 205 11.98 7.81 -14.78
CA ASP A 205 13.14 7.86 -13.91
C ASP A 205 13.09 6.67 -12.93
N PRO A 206 14.11 5.78 -12.89
CA PRO A 206 14.14 4.66 -11.97
C PRO A 206 14.16 5.08 -10.49
N GLY A 207 14.50 6.34 -10.19
CA GLY A 207 14.48 6.91 -8.85
C GLY A 207 13.13 7.54 -8.44
N TYR A 208 12.19 7.75 -9.35
CA TYR A 208 10.92 8.41 -9.04
C TYR A 208 9.83 7.39 -8.74
N ARG A 209 9.52 7.18 -7.45
CA ARG A 209 8.52 6.20 -6.99
C ARG A 209 7.39 6.88 -6.23
N SER A 210 6.42 7.43 -6.97
CA SER A 210 5.23 7.98 -6.30
C SER A 210 4.45 6.89 -5.58
N PHE A 211 4.05 7.16 -4.34
CA PHE A 211 3.16 6.32 -3.53
C PHE A 211 1.89 5.93 -4.30
N PHE A 212 1.38 6.83 -5.16
CA PHE A 212 0.14 6.58 -5.91
C PHE A 212 0.28 5.48 -6.98
N LEU A 213 1.51 5.03 -7.30
CA LEU A 213 1.72 3.83 -8.11
C LEU A 213 1.18 2.57 -7.43
N LEU A 214 1.05 2.56 -6.10
CA LEU A 214 0.33 1.51 -5.36
C LEU A 214 -1.05 1.26 -5.97
N PHE A 215 -1.74 2.30 -6.44
CA PHE A 215 -3.07 2.14 -7.03
C PHE A 215 -3.09 1.32 -8.32
N GLY A 216 -1.95 1.20 -9.01
CA GLY A 216 -1.81 0.36 -10.21
C GLY A 216 -1.27 -1.04 -9.98
N PHE A 217 -0.86 -1.39 -8.75
CA PHE A 217 -0.36 -2.74 -8.42
C PHE A 217 -1.41 -3.82 -8.72
N VAL A 218 -1.00 -4.92 -9.38
CA VAL A 218 -1.86 -6.07 -9.69
C VAL A 218 -1.42 -7.34 -8.97
N SER A 219 -0.18 -7.79 -9.12
CA SER A 219 0.39 -8.94 -8.41
C SER A 219 1.92 -8.98 -8.51
N HIS A 220 2.60 -9.46 -7.47
CA HIS A 220 4.05 -9.70 -7.55
C HIS A 220 4.43 -10.86 -8.48
N TYR A 221 3.51 -11.82 -8.67
CA TYR A 221 3.71 -12.98 -9.53
C TYR A 221 2.78 -12.90 -10.74
N ARG A 222 1.60 -13.50 -10.63
CA ARG A 222 0.60 -13.59 -11.69
C ARG A 222 -0.76 -13.21 -11.12
N TYR A 223 -1.55 -12.46 -11.87
CA TYR A 223 -2.93 -12.21 -11.51
C TYR A 223 -3.75 -13.51 -11.54
N VAL A 224 -4.21 -13.94 -10.37
CA VAL A 224 -5.13 -15.07 -10.17
C VAL A 224 -6.55 -14.52 -10.20
N THR A 225 -7.43 -15.06 -11.03
CA THR A 225 -8.83 -14.61 -11.09
C THR A 225 -9.65 -15.18 -9.92
N ALA A 226 -10.80 -14.57 -9.61
CA ALA A 226 -11.72 -15.12 -8.61
C ALA A 226 -12.28 -16.50 -9.00
N GLU A 227 -12.45 -16.75 -10.31
CA GLU A 227 -12.90 -18.04 -10.85
C GLU A 227 -11.85 -19.13 -10.65
N GLU A 228 -10.59 -18.81 -10.95
CA GLU A 228 -9.45 -19.71 -10.71
C GLU A 228 -9.31 -20.04 -9.21
N HIS A 229 -9.41 -19.03 -8.35
CA HIS A 229 -9.35 -19.22 -6.90
C HIS A 229 -10.44 -20.16 -6.38
N ALA A 230 -11.69 -19.95 -6.80
CA ALA A 230 -12.80 -20.83 -6.41
C ALA A 230 -12.60 -22.26 -6.95
N GLY A 231 -12.08 -22.40 -8.18
CA GLY A 231 -11.73 -23.68 -8.78
C GLY A 231 -10.64 -24.42 -7.99
N ALA A 232 -9.54 -23.73 -7.68
CA ALA A 232 -8.42 -24.27 -6.93
C ALA A 232 -8.82 -24.71 -5.52
N LEU A 233 -9.59 -23.89 -4.79
CA LEU A 233 -10.11 -24.27 -3.47
C LEU A 233 -11.04 -25.50 -3.53
N ALA A 234 -11.88 -25.58 -4.57
CA ALA A 234 -12.78 -26.72 -4.74
C ALA A 234 -12.03 -28.01 -5.10
N GLU A 235 -11.00 -27.94 -5.94
CA GLU A 235 -10.13 -29.08 -6.22
C GLU A 235 -9.36 -29.52 -4.97
N HIS A 236 -8.82 -28.55 -4.20
CA HIS A 236 -8.09 -28.84 -2.97
C HIS A 236 -8.98 -29.54 -1.93
N LYS A 237 -10.20 -29.03 -1.71
CA LYS A 237 -11.17 -29.63 -0.81
C LYS A 237 -11.55 -31.06 -1.22
N LYS A 238 -11.72 -31.30 -2.53
CA LYS A 238 -12.01 -32.65 -3.04
C LYS A 238 -10.85 -33.61 -2.81
N ALA A 239 -9.60 -33.17 -3.02
CA ALA A 239 -8.41 -33.98 -2.77
C ALA A 239 -8.31 -34.36 -1.29
N GLN A 240 -8.57 -33.41 -0.37
CA GLN A 240 -8.63 -33.65 1.07
C GLN A 240 -9.71 -34.68 1.44
N ASP A 241 -10.94 -34.51 0.93
CA ASP A 241 -12.06 -35.43 1.22
C ASP A 241 -11.78 -36.85 0.70
N GLN A 242 -11.03 -36.98 -0.39
CA GLN A 242 -10.71 -38.26 -1.02
C GLN A 242 -9.43 -38.92 -0.47
N GLN A 243 -8.71 -38.25 0.45
CA GLN A 243 -7.35 -38.65 0.87
C GLN A 243 -6.44 -38.91 -0.34
N GLU A 244 -6.65 -38.15 -1.41
CA GLU A 244 -5.86 -38.20 -2.63
C GLU A 244 -4.80 -37.10 -2.59
N ASN A 245 -3.67 -37.36 -3.23
CA ASN A 245 -2.61 -36.37 -3.33
C ASN A 245 -3.12 -35.15 -4.09
N PRO A 246 -3.09 -33.96 -3.48
CA PRO A 246 -3.46 -32.77 -4.20
C PRO A 246 -2.39 -32.49 -5.27
N ILE A 247 -2.84 -32.15 -6.47
CA ILE A 247 -2.05 -32.08 -7.70
C ILE A 247 -0.83 -31.12 -7.56
N TRP A 248 -0.89 -30.15 -6.65
CA TRP A 248 0.15 -29.14 -6.43
C TRP A 248 1.51 -29.66 -5.96
N ALA A 249 1.59 -30.85 -5.32
CA ALA A 249 2.86 -31.41 -4.83
C ALA A 249 3.88 -31.72 -5.95
N LEU A 250 3.45 -31.74 -7.22
CA LEU A 250 4.29 -31.94 -8.41
C LEU A 250 4.62 -30.64 -9.15
N GLU A 251 4.01 -29.51 -8.78
CA GLU A 251 3.90 -28.31 -9.64
C GLU A 251 4.60 -27.05 -9.08
N ALA A 252 5.00 -27.03 -7.81
CA ALA A 252 5.72 -25.90 -7.20
C ALA A 252 7.04 -25.53 -7.91
N GLU A 253 7.63 -26.43 -8.69
CA GLU A 253 8.87 -26.19 -9.42
C GLU A 253 8.68 -25.51 -10.80
N ARG A 254 7.45 -25.40 -11.36
CA ARG A 254 7.25 -24.93 -12.76
C ARG A 254 6.75 -23.50 -12.92
N ASP A 255 6.22 -22.87 -11.87
CA ASP A 255 5.63 -21.52 -11.92
C ASP A 255 6.57 -20.40 -11.41
N LEU A 256 7.81 -20.73 -11.03
CA LEU A 256 8.73 -19.83 -10.31
C LEU A 256 9.26 -18.62 -11.12
N ASP A 257 9.08 -18.59 -12.44
CA ASP A 257 9.63 -17.55 -13.33
C ASP A 257 8.54 -16.61 -13.91
N GLU A 258 7.32 -16.63 -13.37
CA GLU A 258 6.23 -15.77 -13.83
C GLU A 258 6.11 -14.50 -12.99
N GLN A 259 6.72 -13.43 -13.50
CA GLN A 259 6.50 -12.07 -13.03
C GLN A 259 5.72 -11.27 -14.09
N GLU A 260 4.63 -10.65 -13.65
CA GLU A 260 3.94 -9.63 -14.43
C GLU A 260 4.74 -8.33 -14.46
N ILE A 261 4.52 -7.52 -15.51
CA ILE A 261 5.04 -6.16 -15.49
C ILE A 261 4.18 -5.36 -14.53
N GLU A 262 4.85 -4.83 -13.52
CA GLU A 262 4.26 -4.01 -12.49
C GLU A 262 4.86 -2.61 -12.49
N ILE A 263 4.03 -1.63 -12.18
CA ILE A 263 4.46 -0.23 -12.01
C ILE A 263 4.88 0.09 -10.57
N CYS A 264 4.48 -0.75 -9.62
CA CYS A 264 4.76 -0.62 -8.20
C CYS A 264 5.47 -1.89 -7.73
N ASP A 265 6.79 -1.85 -7.81
CA ASP A 265 7.63 -2.90 -7.23
C ASP A 265 7.39 -2.93 -5.71
N GLY A 266 7.28 -4.12 -5.12
CA GLY A 266 6.95 -4.27 -3.70
C GLY A 266 5.53 -3.85 -3.29
N GLY A 267 4.60 -3.61 -4.24
CA GLY A 267 3.23 -3.15 -3.93
C GLY A 267 2.43 -4.09 -2.99
N GLU A 268 2.68 -5.41 -3.05
CA GLU A 268 2.13 -6.38 -2.10
C GLU A 268 2.62 -6.13 -0.68
N GLU A 269 3.94 -5.97 -0.52
CA GLU A 269 4.57 -5.73 0.77
C GLU A 269 4.15 -4.38 1.36
N LEU A 270 4.09 -3.32 0.54
CA LEU A 270 3.59 -2.02 0.94
C LEU A 270 2.14 -2.12 1.42
N GLY A 271 1.27 -2.78 0.64
CA GLY A 271 -0.12 -3.00 1.03
C GLY A 271 -0.25 -3.79 2.35
N TYR A 272 0.59 -4.82 2.52
CA TYR A 272 0.62 -5.63 3.74
C TYR A 272 1.05 -4.82 4.96
N LYS A 273 2.10 -4.00 4.84
CA LYS A 273 2.60 -3.13 5.92
C LYS A 273 1.58 -2.06 6.29
N LEU A 274 0.91 -1.47 5.30
CA LEU A 274 -0.18 -0.53 5.54
C LEU A 274 -1.34 -1.18 6.34
N ALA A 275 -1.72 -2.40 5.98
CA ALA A 275 -2.83 -3.11 6.60
C ALA A 275 -2.53 -3.68 8.00
N ASN A 276 -1.35 -4.26 8.19
CA ASN A 276 -1.01 -5.06 9.37
C ASN A 276 -0.07 -4.35 10.36
N ASP A 277 0.58 -3.26 9.96
CA ASP A 277 1.49 -2.49 10.82
C ASP A 277 1.02 -1.04 11.00
N LEU A 278 1.04 -0.23 9.93
CA LEU A 278 0.71 1.20 10.02
C LEU A 278 -0.71 1.42 10.57
N TRP A 279 -1.71 0.75 9.99
CA TRP A 279 -3.10 0.96 10.39
C TRP A 279 -3.35 0.54 11.83
N PRO A 280 -3.03 -0.66 12.33
CA PRO A 280 -3.28 -1.04 13.72
C PRO A 280 -2.49 -0.21 14.73
N HIS A 281 -1.26 0.20 14.38
CA HIS A 281 -0.34 0.92 15.26
C HIS A 281 -0.28 2.43 15.03
N ALA A 282 -1.25 3.01 14.31
CA ALA A 282 -1.29 4.44 13.98
C ALA A 282 -1.03 5.38 15.18
N ILE A 283 -1.57 5.10 16.37
CA ILE A 283 -1.34 5.95 17.55
C ILE A 283 0.15 6.00 17.93
N LYS A 284 0.86 4.87 17.82
CA LYS A 284 2.30 4.77 18.11
C LYS A 284 3.11 5.64 17.14
N TYR A 285 2.81 5.56 15.85
CA TYR A 285 3.51 6.34 14.84
C TYR A 285 3.19 7.83 14.95
N PHE A 286 1.93 8.16 15.27
CA PHE A 286 1.53 9.52 15.61
C PHE A 286 2.30 10.07 16.80
N THR A 287 2.43 9.32 17.90
CA THR A 287 3.17 9.80 19.09
C THR A 287 4.67 9.89 18.82
N ALA A 288 5.25 8.96 18.07
CA ALA A 288 6.66 9.02 17.68
C ALA A 288 6.96 10.29 16.85
N ALA A 289 6.06 10.63 15.92
CA ALA A 289 6.17 11.87 15.15
C ALA A 289 6.05 13.14 16.03
N GLN A 290 5.39 13.06 17.20
CA GLN A 290 5.32 14.18 18.15
C GLN A 290 6.49 14.20 19.16
N GLU A 291 7.13 13.07 19.44
CA GLU A 291 8.28 13.00 20.36
C GLU A 291 9.55 13.50 19.67
N ASN A 292 9.72 13.21 18.38
CA ASN A 292 10.76 13.85 17.57
C ASN A 292 10.59 15.38 17.48
N ASP A 293 9.40 15.92 17.77
CA ASP A 293 9.18 17.38 17.86
C ASP A 293 9.77 17.98 19.15
N THR A 294 9.80 17.20 20.26
CA THR A 294 10.25 17.69 21.57
C THR A 294 11.76 17.70 21.74
N ASP A 295 12.50 16.92 20.96
CA ASP A 295 13.98 16.92 21.01
C ASP A 295 14.61 18.12 20.29
N ASP A 296 13.87 18.81 19.40
CA ASP A 296 14.30 20.06 18.75
C ASP A 296 14.02 21.32 19.60
N ASP A 297 13.12 21.24 20.58
CA ASP A 297 12.68 22.39 21.40
C ASP A 297 13.38 22.47 22.79
N ASP A 298 14.21 21.47 23.17
CA ASP A 298 14.98 21.49 24.43
C ASP A 298 16.39 22.12 24.28
N ASP A 299 16.70 22.70 23.11
CA ASP A 299 17.92 23.48 22.87
C ASP A 299 17.71 24.98 23.18
N THR A 300 16.94 25.27 24.23
CA THR A 300 16.82 26.63 24.79
C THR A 300 18.09 27.00 25.57
N GLU A 301 19.03 27.61 24.85
CA GLU A 301 20.04 28.58 25.31
C GLU A 301 20.58 28.41 26.75
N ASP A 302 21.63 27.59 26.92
CA ASP A 302 22.63 27.84 27.98
C ASP A 302 23.76 28.68 27.37
N ASP A 303 23.57 30.00 27.39
CA ASP A 303 24.60 31.00 27.11
C ASP A 303 25.71 30.90 28.17
N SER A 304 26.74 30.12 27.84
CA SER A 304 27.99 30.03 28.59
C SER A 304 29.17 29.80 27.64
N GLU A 305 29.62 30.89 27.01
CA GLU A 305 31.01 31.20 26.64
C GLU A 305 32.05 30.05 26.71
N SER A 306 32.57 29.60 25.56
CA SER A 306 34.00 29.82 25.22
C SER A 306 34.50 29.13 23.95
N SER A 307 35.24 29.94 23.17
CA SER A 307 36.37 29.60 22.28
C SER A 307 36.13 28.93 20.92
N ALA A 308 36.03 29.81 19.91
CA ALA A 308 36.73 29.77 18.63
C ALA A 308 37.57 28.53 18.28
N MET A 309 37.19 27.84 17.20
CA MET A 309 38.11 27.48 16.11
C MET A 309 37.36 27.53 14.77
N ASP A 310 37.95 28.32 13.89
CA ASP A 310 37.66 28.55 12.48
C ASP A 310 38.25 27.37 11.69
N GLU A 311 37.48 26.67 10.87
CA GLU A 311 38.00 25.85 9.76
C GLU A 311 36.88 25.65 8.72
N ASP A 312 37.04 26.39 7.62
CA ASP A 312 36.30 26.27 6.36
C ASP A 312 36.46 24.84 5.78
N ASP A 313 35.34 24.19 5.41
CA ASP A 313 35.33 23.20 4.33
C ASP A 313 33.98 23.22 3.60
N ASP A 314 33.94 23.99 2.51
CA ASP A 314 32.86 24.00 1.52
C ASP A 314 32.83 22.64 0.79
N SER A 315 31.81 21.84 1.07
CA SER A 315 31.37 20.76 0.18
C SER A 315 29.88 20.90 -0.10
N ASP A 316 29.58 21.61 -1.20
CA ASP A 316 28.27 21.63 -1.84
C ASP A 316 27.98 20.25 -2.44
N GLU A 317 27.30 19.39 -1.68
CA GLU A 317 26.49 18.30 -2.22
C GLU A 317 25.00 18.67 -2.03
N GLU A 318 24.36 19.15 -3.09
CA GLU A 318 22.90 19.24 -3.16
C GLU A 318 22.31 17.82 -3.23
N GLU A 319 22.21 17.17 -2.07
CA GLU A 319 21.23 16.10 -1.87
C GLU A 319 19.83 16.73 -1.79
N GLY A 320 18.90 16.16 -2.56
CA GLY A 320 17.52 16.64 -2.64
C GLY A 320 16.91 16.79 -1.25
N LYS A 321 16.59 18.03 -0.86
CA LYS A 321 15.97 18.34 0.43
C LYS A 321 14.68 17.53 0.59
N LYS A 322 14.75 16.49 1.42
CA LYS A 322 13.61 15.77 1.96
C LYS A 322 12.59 16.78 2.49
N VAL A 323 11.39 16.77 1.93
CA VAL A 323 10.34 17.69 2.37
C VAL A 323 9.71 17.14 3.63
N ASP A 324 9.94 17.85 4.72
CA ASP A 324 9.39 17.61 6.04
C ASP A 324 7.90 17.97 6.07
N ILE A 325 7.00 16.96 6.18
CA ILE A 325 5.55 17.16 6.23
C ILE A 325 5.18 18.08 7.41
N ARG A 326 5.91 17.96 8.52
CA ARG A 326 5.85 18.82 9.70
C ARG A 326 5.99 20.30 9.35
N SER A 327 6.99 20.68 8.55
CA SER A 327 7.16 22.09 8.11
C SER A 327 5.96 22.64 7.34
N LEU A 328 5.33 21.81 6.50
CA LEU A 328 4.14 22.16 5.71
C LEU A 328 2.90 22.32 6.61
N VAL A 329 2.73 21.40 7.56
CA VAL A 329 1.61 21.40 8.51
C VAL A 329 1.72 22.58 9.49
N GLN A 330 2.91 22.83 10.05
CA GLN A 330 3.15 23.94 10.97
C GLN A 330 3.06 25.32 10.28
N GLY A 331 3.57 25.44 9.04
CA GLY A 331 3.43 26.65 8.24
C GLY A 331 1.97 27.05 8.03
N LYS A 332 1.06 26.06 7.92
CA LYS A 332 -0.39 26.28 7.83
C LYS A 332 -1.04 26.64 9.16
N ARG A 333 -0.62 26.06 10.29
CA ARG A 333 -1.08 26.49 11.63
C ARG A 333 -0.74 27.96 11.88
N LYS A 334 0.48 28.39 11.57
CA LYS A 334 0.89 29.81 11.66
C LYS A 334 0.08 30.72 10.71
N LYS A 335 -0.26 30.24 9.51
CA LYS A 335 -1.10 30.98 8.55
C LYS A 335 -2.57 31.08 8.99
N SER A 336 -3.13 30.04 9.60
CA SER A 336 -4.51 30.08 10.13
C SER A 336 -4.61 30.93 11.39
N GLU A 337 -3.60 30.91 12.27
CA GLU A 337 -3.53 31.78 13.46
C GLU A 337 -3.34 33.26 13.10
N SER A 338 -2.51 33.58 12.10
CA SER A 338 -2.34 34.96 11.61
C SER A 338 -3.58 35.50 10.89
N LEU A 339 -4.40 34.64 10.27
CA LEU A 339 -5.73 35.06 9.77
C LEU A 339 -6.73 35.34 10.90
N HIS A 340 -6.63 34.65 12.04
CA HIS A 340 -7.51 34.88 13.20
C HIS A 340 -7.06 36.06 14.08
N GLN A 341 -5.77 36.41 14.10
CA GLN A 341 -5.27 37.57 14.85
C GLN A 341 -5.51 38.93 14.14
N ASN A 342 -5.82 38.94 12.84
CA ASN A 342 -6.13 40.16 12.10
C ASN A 342 -7.61 40.58 12.16
N GLY A 343 -8.41 39.96 13.04
CA GLY A 343 -9.86 40.16 13.13
C GLY A 343 -10.39 40.97 14.32
N ASP A 344 -9.59 41.37 15.30
CA ASP A 344 -10.09 42.07 16.51
C ASP A 344 -9.67 43.54 16.57
N GLY A 345 -10.22 44.33 15.65
CA GLY A 345 -10.26 45.78 15.76
C GLY A 345 -11.38 46.21 16.70
N SER A 346 -11.05 46.40 17.98
CA SER A 346 -11.93 47.00 19.01
C SER A 346 -12.71 48.23 18.49
N PRO A 347 -14.05 48.32 18.66
CA PRO A 347 -14.80 49.49 18.25
C PRO A 347 -14.58 50.65 19.24
N ALA A 348 -14.10 51.78 18.70
CA ALA A 348 -13.88 53.01 19.44
C ALA A 348 -15.17 53.56 20.07
N LYS A 349 -15.11 53.86 21.38
CA LYS A 349 -16.16 54.51 22.16
C LYS A 349 -16.51 55.89 21.60
N ALA A 350 -17.69 56.03 20.98
CA ALA A 350 -18.26 57.32 20.63
C ALA A 350 -18.86 58.00 21.88
N ARG A 351 -18.15 59.00 22.39
CA ARG A 351 -18.59 59.94 23.43
C ARG A 351 -19.32 61.09 22.72
N LYS A 352 -20.65 61.17 22.83
CA LYS A 352 -21.43 62.34 22.37
C LYS A 352 -22.03 63.08 23.56
N MET A 353 -21.63 64.34 23.66
CA MET A 353 -22.09 65.33 24.64
C MET A 353 -23.52 65.79 24.37
N ASN A 354 -24.17 66.23 25.44
CA ASN A 354 -25.47 66.89 25.53
C ASN A 354 -25.74 67.98 24.48
N GLY A 355 -27.02 68.14 24.14
CA GLY A 355 -27.56 69.33 23.49
C GLY A 355 -29.10 69.40 23.53
N LYS A 356 -29.61 70.03 24.59
CA LYS A 356 -30.97 70.57 24.83
C LYS A 356 -32.18 69.63 24.91
#